data_AF-A0AA91BZB6-F1
#
_entry.id   AF-A0AA91BZB6-F1
#
_cell.length_a   1.000
_cell.length_b   1.000
_cell.length_c   1.000
_cell.angle_alpha   90.00
_cell.angle_beta   90.00
_cell.angle_gamma   90.00
#
_symmetry.space_group_name_H-M   'P 1'
#
loop_
_entity.id
_entity.type
_entity.pdbx_description
1 polymer ?
#
loop_
_entity_poly.entity_id
_entity_poly.type
_entity_poly.pdbx_seq_one_letter_code
_entity_poly.pdbx_strand_id
1 'polypeptide(L)'
;MNKIPIWQYLCRLFLMLSLMASGARAVSADVVLTNGSEVAPNIAVLHIKDDGVYVDLEIYIEDIPLFTDMLPIGWSSDFVESKPEAEKETNQGFAQAESRALSIVGRDNQPLNAEIRNLEYRTRIDRASPLAGQRNPFSGQIVPSPPKDPRVLFVKVFFAFQNTVPNELTIMPPSRDGEPLATIGMQVFDRQVPVTDFSFLSKPAELRIHWPDPWDSRFSAESLNRQAQDGTSTFLYIEPREVRHETLIRLRELAPWIGETTEVGQTLSPQRSAMIVNQAASFLASRNPVTIDGKLVQPSNATAKLLELTSQGYQVVESGKEVSVNNAFIGAILSFSSADLPNQVTVTWDMFDEEISRVATISNDIAGPFFGAVSSADPQFHWQNHLLQYQRASVTQIPVEQQKRQDPALALIAGIISAVSLGFLLLTRDKVAKCASCVTMIAAASATFVFSGYLPELPWNKPEPPEQQVAEDILRSMVKNLNTVTLETSPAARKAELAHVVTAASLGDIATEVERGLVIRTPGGSLATVTDISALKVERVDPTLKPGGFRTLAKWTVKAQGGHWGHAHLRAVTFRVLAEVIPESGQWKLDGLTVIEARDLNA
;
A
#
# COMPACT_ATOMS: atom_id res chain seq x y z
N MET A 1 -12.25 38.21 29.20
CA MET A 1 -13.00 36.99 28.81
C MET A 1 -13.81 37.30 27.56
N ASN A 2 -13.24 37.07 26.37
CA ASN A 2 -13.97 37.25 25.10
C ASN A 2 -14.79 35.99 24.82
N LYS A 3 -16.11 36.11 24.84
CA LYS A 3 -17.03 35.03 24.50
C LYS A 3 -16.98 34.81 22.98
N ILE A 4 -16.34 33.74 22.56
CA ILE A 4 -16.37 33.27 21.17
C ILE A 4 -17.82 32.80 20.87
N PRO A 5 -18.46 33.27 19.79
CA PRO A 5 -19.86 32.96 19.50
C PRO A 5 -20.05 31.48 19.13
N ILE A 6 -21.10 30.87 19.66
CA ILE A 6 -21.49 29.44 19.52
C ILE A 6 -21.54 28.98 18.05
N TRP A 7 -21.80 29.88 17.11
CA TRP A 7 -21.78 29.59 15.67
C TRP A 7 -20.40 29.13 15.15
N GLN A 8 -19.30 29.63 15.73
CA GLN A 8 -17.95 29.18 15.35
C GLN A 8 -17.65 27.74 15.82
N TYR A 9 -18.25 27.32 16.95
CA TYR A 9 -18.19 25.92 17.38
C TYR A 9 -19.05 25.02 16.51
N LEU A 10 -20.24 25.48 16.09
CA LEU A 10 -21.10 24.74 15.17
C LEU A 10 -20.49 24.61 13.77
N CYS A 11 -19.84 25.65 13.24
CA CYS A 11 -19.11 25.56 11.97
C CYS A 11 -17.89 24.64 12.07
N ARG A 12 -17.15 24.64 13.19
CA ARG A 12 -16.02 23.71 13.41
C ARG A 12 -16.48 22.27 13.62
N LEU A 13 -17.62 22.08 14.29
CA LEU A 13 -18.24 20.78 14.48
C LEU A 13 -18.78 20.23 13.15
N PHE A 14 -19.38 21.08 12.31
CA PHE A 14 -19.85 20.70 10.97
C PHE A 14 -18.70 20.43 10.00
N LEU A 15 -17.57 21.18 10.11
CA LEU A 15 -16.35 20.90 9.35
C LEU A 15 -15.66 19.60 9.83
N MET A 16 -15.67 19.31 11.12
CA MET A 16 -15.16 18.04 11.65
C MET A 16 -16.05 16.85 11.25
N LEU A 17 -17.38 17.00 11.28
CA LEU A 17 -18.31 15.96 10.86
C LEU A 17 -18.31 15.75 9.34
N SER A 18 -18.04 16.78 8.53
CA SER A 18 -17.88 16.61 7.08
C SER A 18 -16.53 15.95 6.71
N LEU A 19 -15.47 16.17 7.49
CA LEU A 19 -14.19 15.45 7.36
C LEU A 19 -14.25 14.00 7.89
N MET A 20 -15.20 13.66 8.76
CA MET A 20 -15.43 12.28 9.20
C MET A 20 -16.35 11.48 8.27
N ALA A 21 -17.08 12.14 7.37
CA ALA A 21 -17.95 11.51 6.39
C ALA A 21 -17.27 11.20 5.03
N SER A 22 -16.05 11.71 4.79
CA SER A 22 -15.20 11.20 3.72
C SER A 22 -14.55 9.89 4.16
N GLY A 23 -15.32 8.81 4.11
CA GLY A 23 -14.77 7.46 4.17
C GLY A 23 -13.70 7.33 3.09
N ALA A 24 -12.44 7.29 3.53
CA ALA A 24 -11.32 6.95 2.67
C ALA A 24 -11.58 5.54 2.15
N ARG A 25 -12.14 5.44 0.95
CA ARG A 25 -12.13 4.18 0.20
C ARG A 25 -10.67 3.91 -0.14
N ALA A 26 -10.23 2.73 0.27
CA ALA A 26 -8.91 2.22 0.01
C ALA A 26 -8.62 2.29 -1.49
N VAL A 27 -7.55 2.97 -1.86
CA VAL A 27 -6.96 2.89 -3.19
C VAL A 27 -6.05 1.67 -3.14
N SER A 28 -6.45 0.57 -3.79
CA SER A 28 -5.52 -0.48 -4.17
C SER A 28 -4.47 0.16 -5.07
N ALA A 29 -3.19 0.00 -4.73
CA ALA A 29 -2.07 0.63 -5.41
C ALA A 29 -1.73 -0.12 -6.71
N ASP A 30 -2.70 -0.15 -7.62
CA ASP A 30 -2.55 -0.49 -9.03
C ASP A 30 -2.46 0.82 -9.83
N VAL A 31 -2.13 0.78 -11.14
CA VAL A 31 -2.06 1.98 -12.00
C VAL A 31 -3.29 2.88 -11.78
N VAL A 32 -3.09 4.06 -11.18
CA VAL A 32 -4.18 5.00 -10.89
C VAL A 32 -4.34 5.93 -12.08
N LEU A 33 -5.33 5.62 -12.91
CA LEU A 33 -5.71 6.48 -14.02
C LEU A 33 -6.45 7.70 -13.50
N THR A 34 -6.05 8.88 -13.97
CA THR A 34 -6.59 10.16 -13.50
C THR A 34 -7.58 10.79 -14.49
N ASN A 35 -7.77 10.17 -15.66
CA ASN A 35 -8.61 10.66 -16.75
C ASN A 35 -10.03 10.05 -16.75
N GLY A 36 -10.23 8.88 -16.11
CA GLY A 36 -11.51 8.17 -16.05
C GLY A 36 -11.94 7.51 -17.36
N SER A 37 -11.02 7.33 -18.31
CA SER A 37 -11.32 6.70 -19.59
C SER A 37 -11.61 5.20 -19.47
N GLU A 38 -11.07 4.53 -18.44
CA GLU A 38 -11.36 3.15 -18.07
C GLU A 38 -12.81 2.93 -17.59
N VAL A 39 -13.52 4.02 -17.24
CA VAL A 39 -14.94 4.01 -16.88
C VAL A 39 -15.83 4.77 -17.87
N ALA A 40 -15.32 5.04 -19.07
CA ALA A 40 -16.10 5.66 -20.13
C ALA A 40 -17.38 4.85 -20.44
N PRO A 41 -18.43 5.50 -20.98
CA PRO A 41 -19.66 4.81 -21.37
C PRO A 41 -19.38 3.64 -22.33
N ASN A 42 -18.54 3.89 -23.34
CA ASN A 42 -18.11 2.88 -24.30
C ASN A 42 -16.63 2.57 -24.10
N ILE A 43 -16.25 1.29 -24.25
CA ILE A 43 -14.87 0.84 -24.09
C ILE A 43 -14.45 0.01 -25.30
N ALA A 44 -13.31 0.33 -25.90
CA ALA A 44 -12.67 -0.47 -26.94
C ALA A 44 -11.31 -1.01 -26.44
N VAL A 45 -11.17 -2.32 -26.35
CA VAL A 45 -9.88 -2.98 -26.08
C VAL A 45 -9.40 -3.66 -27.36
N LEU A 46 -8.27 -3.21 -27.88
CA LEU A 46 -7.69 -3.69 -29.12
C LEU A 46 -6.49 -4.59 -28.85
N HIS A 47 -6.44 -5.73 -29.50
CA HIS A 47 -5.33 -6.69 -29.45
C HIS A 47 -4.79 -6.91 -30.86
N ILE A 48 -3.58 -6.43 -31.11
CA ILE A 48 -2.85 -6.63 -32.35
C ILE A 48 -2.13 -7.97 -32.26
N LYS A 49 -2.37 -8.81 -33.27
CA LYS A 49 -1.75 -10.11 -33.46
C LYS A 49 -1.18 -10.18 -34.88
N ASP A 50 -0.52 -11.30 -35.19
CA ASP A 50 0.14 -11.48 -36.49
C ASP A 50 -0.84 -11.54 -37.67
N ASP A 51 -2.11 -11.89 -37.42
CA ASP A 51 -3.17 -12.08 -38.43
C ASP A 51 -4.14 -10.89 -38.56
N GLY A 52 -4.17 -9.99 -37.59
CA GLY A 52 -5.10 -8.87 -37.58
C GLY A 52 -5.22 -8.18 -36.24
N VAL A 53 -6.26 -7.36 -36.12
CA VAL A 53 -6.62 -6.68 -34.88
C VAL A 53 -7.94 -7.20 -34.36
N TYR A 54 -7.95 -7.70 -33.13
CA TYR A 54 -9.15 -8.10 -32.40
C TYR A 54 -9.60 -6.93 -31.54
N VAL A 55 -10.87 -6.55 -31.62
CA VAL A 55 -11.46 -5.44 -30.87
C VAL A 55 -12.62 -5.95 -30.04
N ASP A 56 -12.48 -5.81 -28.74
CA ASP A 56 -13.52 -6.05 -27.74
C ASP A 56 -14.18 -4.70 -27.43
N LEU A 57 -15.39 -4.48 -27.94
CA LEU A 57 -16.14 -3.24 -27.81
C LEU A 57 -17.32 -3.42 -26.86
N GLU A 58 -17.36 -2.66 -25.76
CA GLU A 58 -18.52 -2.51 -24.88
C GLU A 58 -19.24 -1.21 -25.24
N ILE A 59 -20.46 -1.32 -25.79
CA ILE A 59 -21.29 -0.17 -26.18
C ILE A 59 -22.34 0.05 -25.10
N TYR A 60 -22.41 1.26 -24.53
CA TYR A 60 -23.45 1.60 -23.55
C TYR A 60 -24.83 1.51 -24.20
N ILE A 61 -25.82 0.99 -23.45
CA ILE A 61 -27.16 0.70 -23.99
C ILE A 61 -27.82 1.94 -24.65
N GLU A 62 -27.60 3.14 -24.10
CA GLU A 62 -28.15 4.39 -24.66
C GLU A 62 -27.36 4.89 -25.89
N ASP A 63 -26.11 4.46 -26.05
CA ASP A 63 -25.23 4.87 -27.14
C ASP A 63 -25.34 3.94 -28.36
N ILE A 64 -26.01 2.78 -28.24
CA ILE A 64 -26.23 1.83 -29.35
C ILE A 64 -26.67 2.51 -30.66
N PRO A 65 -27.62 3.47 -30.67
CA PRO A 65 -28.02 4.15 -31.91
C PRO A 65 -26.87 4.84 -32.64
N LEU A 66 -25.82 5.25 -31.92
CA LEU A 66 -24.61 5.88 -32.47
C LEU A 66 -23.68 4.88 -33.18
N PHE A 67 -23.87 3.58 -32.94
CA PHE A 67 -23.09 2.49 -33.52
C PHE A 67 -23.88 1.64 -34.54
N THR A 68 -25.08 2.08 -34.93
CA THR A 68 -25.96 1.30 -35.82
C THR A 68 -25.29 0.90 -37.14
N ASP A 69 -24.40 1.75 -37.68
CA ASP A 69 -23.65 1.48 -38.91
C ASP A 69 -22.62 0.35 -38.76
N MET A 70 -22.31 -0.06 -37.52
CA MET A 70 -21.46 -1.21 -37.18
C MET A 70 -22.24 -2.49 -36.86
N LEU A 71 -23.57 -2.46 -36.78
CA LEU A 71 -24.37 -3.60 -36.35
C LEU A 71 -24.99 -4.34 -37.55
N PRO A 72 -25.11 -5.68 -37.50
CA PRO A 72 -25.69 -6.45 -38.61
C PRO A 72 -27.10 -5.98 -38.95
N ILE A 73 -27.44 -6.02 -40.24
CA ILE A 73 -28.78 -5.70 -40.73
C ILE A 73 -29.79 -6.67 -40.09
N GLY A 74 -30.84 -6.13 -39.44
CA GLY A 74 -31.89 -6.93 -38.78
C GLY A 74 -31.64 -7.24 -37.30
N TRP A 75 -30.60 -6.66 -36.70
CA TRP A 75 -30.35 -6.69 -35.26
C TRP A 75 -31.50 -6.01 -34.46
N SER A 76 -31.88 -6.58 -33.31
CA SER A 76 -32.95 -6.07 -32.43
C SER A 76 -32.38 -5.49 -31.13
N SER A 77 -32.96 -4.38 -30.67
CA SER A 77 -32.60 -3.66 -29.43
C SER A 77 -33.12 -4.29 -28.13
N ASP A 78 -33.82 -5.42 -28.21
CA ASP A 78 -34.44 -6.04 -27.04
C ASP A 78 -33.36 -6.70 -26.16
N PHE A 79 -33.12 -6.12 -24.98
CA PHE A 79 -32.21 -6.70 -24.00
C PHE A 79 -32.79 -8.00 -23.44
N VAL A 80 -32.19 -9.13 -23.80
CA VAL A 80 -32.46 -10.43 -23.20
C VAL A 80 -31.20 -10.91 -22.50
N GLU A 81 -31.22 -10.95 -21.17
CA GLU A 81 -30.15 -11.51 -20.35
C GLU A 81 -30.04 -13.01 -20.66
N SER A 82 -29.10 -13.40 -21.52
CA SER A 82 -28.90 -14.79 -21.93
C SER A 82 -27.63 -15.34 -21.29
N LYS A 83 -27.70 -16.62 -20.86
CA LYS A 83 -26.50 -17.44 -20.65
C LYS A 83 -25.77 -17.56 -22.00
N PRO A 84 -24.44 -17.77 -22.02
CA PRO A 84 -23.66 -17.82 -23.24
C PRO A 84 -24.21 -18.94 -24.14
N GLU A 85 -25.04 -18.56 -25.11
CA GLU A 85 -25.47 -19.46 -26.17
C GLU A 85 -24.36 -19.46 -27.21
N ALA A 86 -23.98 -20.68 -27.61
CA ALA A 86 -22.87 -20.96 -28.51
C ALA A 86 -22.84 -20.03 -29.73
N GLU A 87 -21.62 -19.58 -30.06
CA GLU A 87 -21.17 -18.99 -31.32
C GLU A 87 -22.25 -18.97 -32.43
N LYS A 88 -23.03 -17.89 -32.49
CA LYS A 88 -23.71 -17.55 -33.73
C LYS A 88 -22.71 -16.87 -34.63
N GLU A 89 -21.96 -17.66 -35.40
CA GLU A 89 -21.28 -17.20 -36.62
C GLU A 89 -22.32 -16.55 -37.52
N THR A 90 -22.42 -15.22 -37.46
CA THR A 90 -23.29 -14.46 -38.34
C THR A 90 -22.45 -14.03 -39.52
N ASN A 91 -22.55 -14.80 -40.60
CA ASN A 91 -21.87 -14.54 -41.87
C ASN A 91 -22.32 -13.20 -42.49
N GLN A 92 -21.30 -12.41 -42.85
CA GLN A 92 -21.21 -11.47 -43.96
C GLN A 92 -22.28 -10.37 -44.10
N GLY A 93 -21.82 -9.13 -43.88
CA GLY A 93 -22.31 -7.97 -44.63
C GLY A 93 -22.05 -6.65 -43.93
N PHE A 94 -21.01 -5.92 -44.33
CA PHE A 94 -21.03 -4.47 -44.21
C PHE A 94 -20.76 -3.81 -45.55
N ALA A 95 -21.70 -2.92 -45.89
CA ALA A 95 -21.51 -1.89 -46.89
C ALA A 95 -20.44 -0.92 -46.39
N GLN A 96 -19.50 -0.58 -47.27
CA GLN A 96 -18.64 0.59 -47.12
C GLN A 96 -19.52 1.81 -46.89
N ALA A 97 -19.51 2.37 -45.68
CA ALA A 97 -20.16 3.65 -45.40
C ALA A 97 -19.24 4.49 -44.54
N GLU A 98 -18.90 5.65 -45.10
CA GLU A 98 -17.94 6.64 -44.64
C GLU A 98 -18.13 7.03 -43.16
N SER A 99 -17.01 7.08 -42.42
CA SER A 99 -16.77 7.89 -41.20
C SER A 99 -17.56 7.58 -39.92
N ARG A 100 -18.64 6.80 -39.96
CA ARG A 100 -19.57 6.62 -38.82
C ARG A 100 -19.35 5.36 -37.98
N ALA A 101 -18.43 4.49 -38.38
CA ALA A 101 -18.05 3.28 -37.64
C ALA A 101 -16.65 3.41 -37.06
N LEU A 102 -16.39 2.72 -35.93
CA LEU A 102 -15.02 2.48 -35.48
C LEU A 102 -14.32 1.69 -36.59
N SER A 103 -13.24 2.23 -37.12
CA SER A 103 -12.49 1.62 -38.22
C SER A 103 -11.00 1.62 -37.95
N ILE A 104 -10.31 0.65 -38.52
CA ILE A 104 -8.86 0.54 -38.47
C ILE A 104 -8.37 0.66 -39.90
N VAL A 105 -7.50 1.64 -40.14
CA VAL A 105 -7.02 1.98 -41.48
C VAL A 105 -5.54 1.62 -41.59
N GLY A 106 -5.17 0.94 -42.67
CA GLY A 106 -3.78 0.65 -43.00
C GLY A 106 -3.06 1.82 -43.67
N ARG A 107 -1.75 1.68 -43.95
CA ARG A 107 -0.91 2.71 -44.58
C ARG A 107 -1.43 3.20 -45.94
N ASP A 108 -2.14 2.36 -46.69
CA ASP A 108 -2.76 2.72 -47.98
C ASP A 108 -4.02 3.58 -47.83
N ASN A 109 -4.33 3.99 -46.60
CA ASN A 109 -5.54 4.71 -46.21
C ASN A 109 -6.82 3.93 -46.54
N GLN A 110 -6.73 2.61 -46.73
CA GLN A 110 -7.87 1.73 -46.90
C GLN A 110 -8.27 1.13 -45.54
N PRO A 111 -9.57 1.17 -45.20
CA PRO A 111 -10.07 0.46 -44.03
C PRO A 111 -9.82 -1.05 -44.13
N LEU A 112 -9.36 -1.65 -43.04
CA LEU A 112 -9.29 -3.10 -42.90
C LEU A 112 -10.70 -3.71 -42.93
N ASN A 113 -10.79 -4.94 -43.44
CA ASN A 113 -12.07 -5.64 -43.47
C ASN A 113 -12.45 -6.07 -42.05
N ALA A 114 -13.64 -5.66 -41.61
CA ALA A 114 -14.16 -5.93 -40.28
C ALA A 114 -15.13 -7.12 -40.30
N GLU A 115 -14.96 -8.05 -39.38
CA GLU A 115 -15.80 -9.23 -39.20
C GLU A 115 -16.29 -9.30 -37.75
N ILE A 116 -17.61 -9.31 -37.55
CA ILE A 116 -18.19 -9.49 -36.22
C ILE A 116 -18.15 -10.97 -35.86
N ARG A 117 -17.37 -11.29 -34.83
CA ARG A 117 -17.19 -12.66 -34.31
C ARG A 117 -18.12 -13.00 -33.17
N ASN A 118 -18.48 -12.00 -32.36
CA ASN A 118 -19.44 -12.17 -31.27
C ASN A 118 -20.24 -10.89 -31.05
N LEU A 119 -21.49 -11.04 -30.63
CA LEU A 119 -22.39 -9.96 -30.27
C LEU A 119 -23.36 -10.46 -29.18
N GLU A 120 -23.32 -9.85 -28.00
CA GLU A 120 -24.15 -10.25 -26.86
C GLU A 120 -24.47 -9.07 -25.93
N TYR A 121 -25.60 -9.13 -25.23
CA TYR A 121 -25.89 -8.22 -24.13
C TYR A 121 -25.28 -8.75 -22.83
N ARG A 122 -24.55 -7.89 -22.12
CA ARG A 122 -23.96 -8.26 -20.82
C ARG A 122 -23.82 -7.06 -19.89
N THR A 123 -23.38 -7.33 -18.68
CA THR A 123 -22.92 -6.30 -17.74
C THR A 123 -21.49 -5.88 -18.12
N ARG A 124 -21.22 -4.57 -18.14
CA ARG A 124 -19.88 -4.03 -18.36
C ARG A 124 -18.89 -4.56 -17.33
N ILE A 125 -17.64 -4.76 -17.73
CA ILE A 125 -16.56 -5.13 -16.81
C ILE A 125 -16.33 -3.98 -15.81
N ASP A 126 -16.37 -4.29 -14.51
CA ASP A 126 -15.93 -3.36 -13.48
C ASP A 126 -14.40 -3.32 -13.45
N ARG A 127 -13.85 -2.18 -13.83
CA ARG A 127 -12.41 -1.96 -13.98
C ARG A 127 -11.78 -1.29 -12.75
N ALA A 128 -12.53 -1.18 -11.64
CA ALA A 128 -12.05 -0.65 -10.36
C ALA A 128 -11.25 0.66 -10.52
N SER A 129 -11.93 1.77 -10.80
CA SER A 129 -11.30 3.10 -10.88
C SER A 129 -11.37 3.81 -9.52
N PRO A 130 -10.25 3.96 -8.79
CA PRO A 130 -10.29 4.52 -7.43
C PRO A 130 -10.72 5.99 -7.42
N LEU A 131 -10.45 6.72 -8.51
CA LEU A 131 -10.79 8.14 -8.64
C LEU A 131 -12.14 8.39 -9.33
N ALA A 132 -12.84 7.38 -9.84
CA ALA A 132 -14.14 7.54 -10.49
C ALA A 132 -15.13 8.32 -9.61
N GLY A 133 -15.70 9.40 -10.18
CA GLY A 133 -16.61 10.31 -9.49
C GLY A 133 -15.98 11.22 -8.45
N GLN A 134 -14.66 11.11 -8.23
CA GLN A 134 -13.92 11.94 -7.29
C GLN A 134 -13.29 13.14 -8.00
N ARG A 135 -12.90 14.14 -7.22
CA ARG A 135 -12.15 15.28 -7.72
C ARG A 135 -10.69 14.86 -7.93
N ASN A 136 -10.20 14.96 -9.16
CA ASN A 136 -8.81 14.74 -9.49
C ASN A 136 -7.93 15.69 -8.65
N PRO A 137 -6.94 15.17 -7.90
CA PRO A 137 -6.12 15.97 -6.99
C PRO A 137 -5.19 16.96 -7.71
N PHE A 138 -4.86 16.70 -8.97
CA PHE A 138 -3.96 17.52 -9.77
C PHE A 138 -4.72 18.55 -10.63
N SER A 139 -5.74 18.10 -11.36
CA SER A 139 -6.48 18.99 -12.27
C SER A 139 -7.66 19.71 -11.60
N GLY A 140 -8.14 19.22 -10.45
CA GLY A 140 -9.34 19.72 -9.78
C GLY A 140 -10.65 19.42 -10.52
N GLN A 141 -10.61 18.69 -11.64
CA GLN A 141 -11.79 18.27 -12.38
C GLN A 141 -12.40 17.00 -11.77
N ILE A 142 -13.69 16.78 -11.98
CA ILE A 142 -14.34 15.54 -11.55
C ILE A 142 -13.99 14.46 -12.58
N VAL A 143 -13.39 13.37 -12.11
CA VAL A 143 -13.16 12.19 -12.94
C VAL A 143 -14.52 11.54 -13.23
N PRO A 144 -14.82 11.16 -14.48
CA PRO A 144 -16.06 10.48 -14.81
C PRO A 144 -16.37 9.30 -13.89
N SER A 145 -17.64 9.11 -13.57
CA SER A 145 -18.13 7.87 -12.97
C SER A 145 -18.60 6.92 -14.07
N PRO A 146 -18.56 5.59 -13.84
CA PRO A 146 -19.20 4.66 -14.76
C PRO A 146 -20.70 4.95 -14.89
N PRO A 147 -21.32 4.63 -16.05
CA PRO A 147 -22.76 4.73 -16.22
C PRO A 147 -23.52 4.01 -15.10
N LYS A 148 -24.66 4.58 -14.68
CA LYS A 148 -25.49 3.99 -13.60
C LYS A 148 -26.10 2.67 -14.00
N ASP A 149 -26.51 2.56 -15.26
CA ASP A 149 -26.95 1.30 -15.85
C ASP A 149 -25.71 0.54 -16.35
N PRO A 150 -25.38 -0.63 -15.80
CA PRO A 150 -24.18 -1.34 -16.18
C PRO A 150 -24.36 -2.18 -17.46
N ARG A 151 -25.55 -2.17 -18.09
CA ARG A 151 -25.82 -2.95 -19.30
C ARG A 151 -25.09 -2.37 -20.51
N VAL A 152 -24.47 -3.26 -21.27
CA VAL A 152 -23.78 -2.95 -22.53
C VAL A 152 -24.14 -3.99 -23.60
N LEU A 153 -24.05 -3.57 -24.86
CA LEU A 153 -23.90 -4.48 -25.98
C LEU A 153 -22.40 -4.74 -26.18
N PHE A 154 -21.97 -5.96 -25.94
CA PHE A 154 -20.62 -6.40 -26.23
C PHE A 154 -20.52 -6.87 -27.68
N VAL A 155 -19.52 -6.36 -28.41
CA VAL A 155 -19.24 -6.74 -29.80
C VAL A 155 -17.77 -7.10 -29.90
N LYS A 156 -17.46 -8.31 -30.36
CA LYS A 156 -16.11 -8.72 -30.74
C LYS A 156 -15.96 -8.59 -32.25
N VAL A 157 -15.08 -7.70 -32.68
CA VAL A 157 -14.80 -7.43 -34.10
C VAL A 157 -13.38 -7.86 -34.42
N PHE A 158 -13.18 -8.57 -35.53
CA PHE A 158 -11.88 -8.93 -36.05
C PHE A 158 -11.61 -8.14 -37.33
N PHE A 159 -10.51 -7.38 -37.34
CA PHE A 159 -10.03 -6.64 -38.51
C PHE A 159 -8.86 -7.41 -39.12
N ALA A 160 -9.13 -8.19 -40.16
CA ALA A 160 -8.13 -9.05 -40.78
C ALA A 160 -7.06 -8.23 -41.52
N PHE A 161 -5.80 -8.60 -41.36
CA PHE A 161 -4.77 -8.15 -42.28
C PHE A 161 -5.00 -8.82 -43.64
N GLN A 162 -4.88 -8.03 -44.71
CA GLN A 162 -5.07 -8.52 -46.06
C GLN A 162 -3.74 -9.09 -46.60
N ASN A 163 -3.42 -8.80 -47.86
CA ASN A 163 -2.25 -9.34 -48.56
C ASN A 163 -0.90 -8.94 -47.92
N THR A 164 -0.87 -7.94 -47.04
CA THR A 164 0.34 -7.44 -46.36
C THR A 164 0.06 -7.12 -44.91
N VAL A 165 0.98 -7.52 -44.02
CA VAL A 165 0.98 -7.14 -42.61
C VAL A 165 1.42 -5.66 -42.50
N PRO A 166 0.59 -4.77 -41.92
CA PRO A 166 0.91 -3.35 -41.84
C PRO A 166 1.93 -3.06 -40.73
N ASN A 167 2.79 -2.07 -40.96
CA ASN A 167 3.69 -1.51 -39.92
C ASN A 167 3.09 -0.27 -39.23
N GLU A 168 1.99 0.25 -39.76
CA GLU A 168 1.30 1.45 -39.29
C GLU A 168 -0.20 1.19 -39.39
N LEU A 169 -0.93 1.53 -38.33
CA LEU A 169 -2.39 1.48 -38.26
C LEU A 169 -2.92 2.83 -37.75
N THR A 170 -4.05 3.27 -38.27
CA THR A 170 -4.78 4.41 -37.71
C THR A 170 -6.10 3.91 -37.16
N ILE A 171 -6.31 4.07 -35.86
CA ILE A 171 -7.57 3.75 -35.19
C ILE A 171 -8.46 4.99 -35.28
N MET A 172 -9.58 4.88 -36.01
CA MET A 172 -10.50 5.98 -36.23
C MET A 172 -11.75 5.80 -35.36
N PRO A 173 -12.08 6.77 -34.49
CA PRO A 173 -13.35 6.74 -33.77
C PRO A 173 -14.54 6.90 -34.75
N PRO A 174 -15.73 6.40 -34.39
CA PRO A 174 -16.98 6.82 -35.03
C PRO A 174 -17.06 8.35 -35.00
N SER A 175 -17.23 9.00 -36.15
CA SER A 175 -17.18 10.45 -36.25
C SER A 175 -18.19 11.02 -37.24
N ARG A 176 -18.54 12.29 -37.05
CA ARG A 176 -19.33 13.08 -37.98
C ARG A 176 -18.73 14.47 -38.07
N ASP A 177 -18.42 14.90 -39.29
CA ASP A 177 -17.81 16.21 -39.58
C ASP A 177 -16.49 16.43 -38.81
N GLY A 178 -15.75 15.35 -38.54
CA GLY A 178 -14.47 15.37 -37.80
C GLY A 178 -14.60 15.30 -36.27
N GLU A 179 -15.82 15.35 -35.74
CA GLU A 179 -16.08 15.24 -34.30
C GLU A 179 -16.46 13.80 -33.92
N PRO A 180 -15.97 13.27 -32.79
CA PRO A 180 -16.31 11.92 -32.33
C PRO A 180 -17.79 11.84 -31.95
N LEU A 181 -18.48 10.79 -32.40
CA LEU A 181 -19.91 10.57 -32.14
C LEU A 181 -20.17 10.06 -30.72
N ALA A 182 -19.23 9.30 -30.16
CA ALA A 182 -19.37 8.66 -28.86
C ALA A 182 -18.08 8.82 -28.04
N THR A 183 -18.23 8.85 -26.71
CA THR A 183 -17.08 8.80 -25.80
C THR A 183 -16.61 7.37 -25.67
N ILE A 184 -15.39 7.08 -26.14
CA ILE A 184 -14.78 5.75 -26.12
C ILE A 184 -13.48 5.81 -25.30
N GLY A 185 -13.43 5.04 -24.22
CA GLY A 185 -12.18 4.69 -23.56
C GLY A 185 -11.49 3.57 -24.32
N MET A 186 -10.20 3.72 -24.59
CA MET A 186 -9.42 2.81 -25.43
C MET A 186 -8.22 2.25 -24.68
N GLN A 187 -7.99 0.95 -24.86
CA GLN A 187 -6.72 0.31 -24.54
C GLN A 187 -6.26 -0.54 -25.72
N VAL A 188 -4.95 -0.56 -25.97
CA VAL A 188 -4.34 -1.26 -27.11
C VAL A 188 -3.17 -2.10 -26.63
N PHE A 189 -3.13 -3.35 -27.07
CA PHE A 189 -2.06 -4.30 -26.84
C PHE A 189 -1.44 -4.73 -28.17
N ASP A 190 -0.11 -4.84 -28.23
CA ASP A 190 0.62 -5.54 -29.29
C ASP A 190 1.19 -6.83 -28.72
N ARG A 191 0.74 -7.99 -29.20
CA ARG A 191 1.19 -9.33 -28.77
C ARG A 191 1.36 -9.43 -27.24
N GLN A 192 0.31 -9.01 -26.51
CA GLN A 192 0.16 -8.96 -25.05
C GLN A 192 0.84 -7.79 -24.32
N VAL A 193 1.70 -7.01 -24.98
CA VAL A 193 2.30 -5.82 -24.37
C VAL A 193 1.32 -4.65 -24.48
N PRO A 194 0.93 -3.99 -23.38
CA PRO A 194 0.14 -2.77 -23.47
C PRO A 194 0.94 -1.69 -24.20
N VAL A 195 0.36 -1.08 -25.21
CA VAL A 195 0.95 0.07 -25.92
C VAL A 195 0.50 1.38 -25.27
N THR A 196 -0.74 1.40 -24.78
CA THR A 196 -1.40 2.52 -24.12
C THR A 196 -1.91 2.09 -22.74
N ASP A 197 -1.87 3.01 -21.78
CA ASP A 197 -2.79 2.95 -20.64
C ASP A 197 -4.21 3.29 -21.14
N PHE A 198 -5.26 3.19 -20.32
CA PHE A 198 -6.57 3.64 -20.78
C PHE A 198 -6.54 5.14 -21.13
N SER A 199 -6.96 5.45 -22.36
CA SER A 199 -7.00 6.80 -22.92
C SER A 199 -8.27 7.03 -23.73
N PHE A 200 -8.74 8.28 -23.86
CA PHE A 200 -9.90 8.57 -24.71
C PHE A 200 -9.54 8.57 -26.19
N LEU A 201 -10.27 7.79 -27.00
CA LEU A 201 -10.20 7.83 -28.46
C LEU A 201 -11.08 8.97 -28.99
N SER A 202 -10.57 10.20 -28.92
CA SER A 202 -11.30 11.41 -29.37
C SER A 202 -10.96 11.83 -30.81
N LYS A 203 -9.86 11.32 -31.36
CA LYS A 203 -9.31 11.66 -32.69
C LYS A 203 -8.69 10.41 -33.31
N PRO A 204 -8.41 10.41 -34.63
CA PRO A 204 -7.62 9.35 -35.24
C PRO A 204 -6.29 9.13 -34.49
N ALA A 205 -6.04 7.90 -34.09
CA ALA A 205 -4.86 7.51 -33.33
C ALA A 205 -3.93 6.66 -34.19
N GLU A 206 -2.82 7.28 -34.63
CA GLU A 206 -1.80 6.62 -35.44
C GLU A 206 -0.85 5.80 -34.57
N LEU A 207 -0.81 4.49 -34.83
CA LEU A 207 0.03 3.51 -34.16
C LEU A 207 1.10 2.99 -35.13
N ARG A 208 2.35 3.03 -34.70
CA ARG A 208 3.47 2.36 -35.37
C ARG A 208 3.75 1.02 -34.68
N ILE A 209 3.68 -0.07 -35.44
CA ILE A 209 3.89 -1.42 -34.95
C ILE A 209 5.34 -1.81 -35.16
N HIS A 210 5.98 -2.30 -34.11
CA HIS A 210 7.34 -2.81 -34.16
C HIS A 210 7.33 -4.34 -34.11
N TRP A 211 7.34 -4.97 -35.28
CA TRP A 211 7.31 -6.44 -35.40
C TRP A 211 8.49 -7.17 -34.72
N PRO A 212 9.73 -6.65 -34.70
CA PRO A 212 10.83 -7.33 -34.00
C PRO A 212 10.67 -7.39 -32.47
N ASP A 213 9.98 -6.42 -31.86
CA ASP A 213 9.65 -6.41 -30.44
C ASP A 213 8.38 -5.56 -30.18
N PRO A 214 7.27 -6.16 -29.71
CA PRO A 214 6.05 -5.42 -29.42
C PRO A 214 6.20 -4.30 -28.38
N TRP A 215 7.25 -4.32 -27.56
CA TRP A 215 7.54 -3.27 -26.59
C TRP A 215 7.75 -1.90 -27.20
N ASP A 216 8.34 -1.86 -28.39
CA ASP A 216 8.67 -0.62 -29.09
C ASP A 216 7.52 -0.09 -29.94
N SER A 217 6.40 -0.82 -30.03
CA SER A 217 5.19 -0.32 -30.66
C SER A 217 4.69 0.91 -29.92
N ARG A 218 4.34 1.97 -30.66
CA ARG A 218 4.06 3.29 -30.11
C ARG A 218 3.13 4.12 -30.97
N PHE A 219 2.27 4.89 -30.32
CA PHE A 219 1.47 5.92 -30.97
C PHE A 219 2.34 7.13 -31.33
N SER A 220 2.01 7.77 -32.47
CA SER A 220 2.59 9.06 -32.87
C SER A 220 2.31 10.14 -31.81
N ALA A 221 1.15 10.08 -31.13
CA ALA A 221 0.80 10.97 -30.03
C ALA A 221 1.35 10.44 -28.70
N GLU A 222 2.30 11.16 -28.10
CA GLU A 222 2.98 10.75 -26.87
C GLU A 222 2.02 10.50 -25.70
N SER A 223 0.94 11.29 -25.61
CA SER A 223 -0.08 11.16 -24.56
C SER A 223 -0.88 9.86 -24.60
N LEU A 224 -0.83 9.11 -25.70
CA LEU A 224 -1.47 7.80 -25.84
C LEU A 224 -0.53 6.64 -25.50
N ASN A 225 0.76 6.89 -25.27
CA ASN A 225 1.66 5.81 -24.93
C ASN A 225 1.56 5.50 -23.42
N ARG A 226 1.71 4.23 -23.04
CA ARG A 226 1.71 3.79 -21.62
C ARG A 226 2.71 4.60 -20.80
N GLN A 227 2.48 4.78 -19.51
CA GLN A 227 3.45 5.46 -18.64
C GLN A 227 4.77 4.68 -18.51
N ALA A 228 4.70 3.35 -18.46
CA ALA A 228 5.86 2.47 -18.35
C ALA A 228 6.59 2.28 -19.69
N GLN A 229 7.31 3.31 -20.15
CA GLN A 229 8.05 3.28 -21.43
C GLN A 229 9.42 2.61 -21.34
N ASP A 230 10.10 2.72 -20.19
CA ASP A 230 11.44 2.20 -20.00
C ASP A 230 11.37 0.68 -19.69
N GLY A 231 12.06 -0.14 -20.50
CA GLY A 231 12.13 -1.60 -20.32
C GLY A 231 12.97 -2.01 -19.10
N THR A 232 13.82 -1.09 -18.64
CA THR A 232 14.62 -1.23 -17.42
C THR A 232 14.51 0.02 -16.55
N SER A 233 14.22 -0.19 -15.27
CA SER A 233 14.14 0.86 -14.24
C SER A 233 14.80 0.40 -12.94
N THR A 234 15.37 1.34 -12.21
CA THR A 234 15.92 1.11 -10.86
C THR A 234 15.28 2.02 -9.83
N PHE A 235 15.10 1.48 -8.63
CA PHE A 235 14.47 2.16 -7.51
C PHE A 235 15.38 2.10 -6.31
N LEU A 236 15.42 3.18 -5.56
CA LEU A 236 16.13 3.26 -4.29
C LEU A 236 15.14 3.64 -3.20
N TYR A 237 14.99 2.79 -2.19
CA TYR A 237 14.18 3.10 -1.01
C TYR A 237 15.11 3.32 0.17
N ILE A 238 15.00 4.48 0.80
CA ILE A 238 15.81 4.87 1.94
C ILE A 238 14.94 4.88 3.19
N GLU A 239 15.08 3.82 3.98
CA GLU A 239 14.38 3.64 5.26
C GLU A 239 15.38 3.78 6.42
N PRO A 240 14.92 4.04 7.66
CA PRO A 240 15.80 4.26 8.81
C PRO A 240 16.84 3.18 9.09
N ARG A 241 16.55 1.91 8.75
CA ARG A 241 17.40 0.74 9.06
C ARG A 241 17.76 -0.09 7.83
N GLU A 242 17.31 0.35 6.66
CA GLU A 242 17.43 -0.40 5.42
C GLU A 242 17.56 0.56 4.25
N VAL A 243 18.52 0.29 3.37
CA VAL A 243 18.52 0.82 2.02
C VAL A 243 18.12 -0.33 1.11
N ARG A 244 17.09 -0.15 0.27
CA ARG A 244 16.73 -1.15 -0.74
C ARG A 244 17.02 -0.62 -2.13
N HIS A 245 17.79 -1.37 -2.90
CA HIS A 245 17.95 -1.16 -4.32
C HIS A 245 17.11 -2.21 -5.05
N GLU A 246 16.14 -1.75 -5.81
CA GLU A 246 15.28 -2.62 -6.60
C GLU A 246 15.53 -2.39 -8.09
N THR A 247 15.52 -3.46 -8.87
CA THR A 247 15.68 -3.41 -10.32
C THR A 247 14.46 -4.07 -10.93
N LEU A 248 13.84 -3.38 -11.89
CA LEU A 248 12.79 -3.92 -12.72
C LEU A 248 13.30 -3.94 -14.16
N ILE A 249 13.48 -5.12 -14.73
CA ILE A 249 14.09 -5.31 -16.06
C ILE A 249 13.25 -6.27 -16.87
N ARG A 250 13.01 -5.96 -18.15
CA ARG A 250 12.37 -6.89 -19.07
C ARG A 250 13.14 -8.18 -19.13
N LEU A 251 12.43 -9.30 -19.14
CA LEU A 251 13.08 -10.61 -19.18
C LEU A 251 13.94 -10.78 -20.45
N ARG A 252 13.49 -10.20 -21.58
CA ARG A 252 14.25 -10.22 -22.84
C ARG A 252 15.60 -9.50 -22.72
N GLU A 253 15.60 -8.34 -22.08
CA GLU A 253 16.82 -7.53 -21.85
C GLU A 253 17.76 -8.21 -20.85
N LEU A 254 17.22 -8.88 -19.82
CA LEU A 254 18.05 -9.59 -18.84
C LEU A 254 18.60 -10.93 -19.34
N ALA A 255 17.86 -11.65 -20.19
CA ALA A 255 18.18 -13.03 -20.56
C ALA A 255 19.63 -13.22 -21.07
N PRO A 256 20.16 -12.37 -21.98
CA PRO A 256 21.55 -12.48 -22.43
C PRO A 256 22.58 -12.37 -21.31
N TRP A 257 22.31 -11.53 -20.30
CA TRP A 257 23.21 -11.32 -19.17
C TRP A 257 23.33 -12.54 -18.23
N ILE A 258 22.29 -13.36 -18.19
CA ILE A 258 22.25 -14.59 -17.38
C ILE A 258 22.49 -15.86 -18.20
N GLY A 259 22.86 -15.72 -19.48
CA GLY A 259 23.15 -16.85 -20.38
C GLY A 259 21.89 -17.59 -20.85
N GLU A 260 20.73 -16.92 -20.80
CA GLU A 260 19.46 -17.43 -21.33
C GLU A 260 19.14 -16.82 -22.68
N THR A 261 18.26 -17.49 -23.43
CA THR A 261 17.76 -17.01 -24.73
C THR A 261 16.25 -17.01 -24.71
N THR A 262 15.66 -15.91 -25.17
CA THR A 262 14.21 -15.73 -25.26
C THR A 262 13.80 -15.15 -26.60
N GLU A 263 12.62 -15.52 -27.09
CA GLU A 263 12.09 -15.08 -28.39
C GLU A 263 10.72 -14.39 -28.23
N VAL A 264 10.38 -13.52 -29.19
CA VAL A 264 9.04 -12.89 -29.23
C VAL A 264 7.97 -13.96 -29.44
N GLY A 265 6.88 -13.87 -28.68
CA GLY A 265 5.78 -14.82 -28.73
C GLY A 265 6.05 -16.13 -27.97
N GLN A 266 7.23 -16.28 -27.36
CA GLN A 266 7.53 -17.43 -26.53
C GLN A 266 6.74 -17.38 -25.22
N THR A 267 6.19 -18.52 -24.82
CA THR A 267 5.62 -18.76 -23.49
C THR A 267 6.57 -19.64 -22.67
N LEU A 268 6.85 -19.23 -21.44
CA LEU A 268 7.69 -19.97 -20.49
C LEU A 268 6.85 -20.89 -19.62
N SER A 269 7.34 -22.13 -19.45
CA SER A 269 6.77 -23.06 -18.49
C SER A 269 7.11 -22.63 -17.05
N PRO A 270 6.28 -23.01 -16.05
CA PRO A 270 6.53 -22.65 -14.66
C PRO A 270 7.92 -23.06 -14.15
N GLN A 271 8.43 -24.21 -14.59
CA GLN A 271 9.75 -24.72 -14.21
C GLN A 271 10.87 -23.86 -14.79
N ARG A 272 10.75 -23.44 -16.06
CA ARG A 272 11.75 -22.57 -16.70
C ARG A 272 11.75 -21.18 -16.07
N SER A 273 10.58 -20.62 -15.83
CA SER A 273 10.39 -19.35 -15.10
C SER A 273 11.07 -19.37 -13.72
N ALA A 274 10.86 -20.43 -12.93
CA ALA A 274 11.50 -20.56 -11.62
C ALA A 274 13.03 -20.63 -11.70
N MET A 275 13.58 -21.29 -12.73
CA MET A 275 15.03 -21.39 -12.95
C MET A 275 15.63 -20.03 -13.29
N ILE A 276 15.00 -19.29 -14.22
CA ILE A 276 15.38 -17.93 -14.62
C ILE A 276 15.36 -16.98 -13.42
N VAL A 277 14.31 -17.02 -12.59
CA VAL A 277 14.20 -16.16 -11.40
C VAL A 277 15.37 -16.40 -10.43
N ASN A 278 15.76 -17.66 -10.21
CA ASN A 278 16.88 -17.99 -9.33
C ASN A 278 18.24 -17.54 -9.90
N GLN A 279 18.45 -17.72 -11.21
CA GLN A 279 19.64 -17.23 -11.91
C GLN A 279 19.73 -15.70 -11.84
N ALA A 280 18.62 -15.02 -12.13
CA ALA A 280 18.51 -13.56 -12.09
C ALA A 280 18.80 -13.00 -10.69
N ALA A 281 18.22 -13.59 -9.63
CA ALA A 281 18.50 -13.19 -8.25
C ALA A 281 20.00 -13.29 -7.93
N SER A 282 20.64 -14.40 -8.32
CA SER A 282 22.06 -14.64 -8.07
C SER A 282 22.96 -13.69 -8.86
N PHE A 283 22.63 -13.45 -10.13
CA PHE A 283 23.35 -12.53 -11.00
C PHE A 283 23.25 -11.11 -10.44
N LEU A 284 22.04 -10.58 -10.26
CA LEU A 284 21.78 -9.20 -9.84
C LEU A 284 22.32 -8.89 -8.44
N ALA A 285 22.43 -9.88 -7.54
CA ALA A 285 23.03 -9.69 -6.22
C ALA A 285 24.50 -9.20 -6.26
N SER A 286 25.19 -9.44 -7.37
CA SER A 286 26.60 -9.04 -7.58
C SER A 286 26.78 -7.85 -8.52
N ARG A 287 25.68 -7.30 -9.03
CA ARG A 287 25.66 -6.20 -10.02
C ARG A 287 25.29 -4.89 -9.35
N ASN A 288 25.47 -3.81 -10.10
CA ASN A 288 25.09 -2.46 -9.71
C ASN A 288 25.64 -2.06 -8.31
N PRO A 289 26.97 -1.91 -8.14
CA PRO A 289 27.60 -1.68 -6.85
C PRO A 289 26.98 -0.51 -6.07
N VAL A 290 26.71 -0.75 -4.78
CA VAL A 290 26.08 0.23 -3.89
C VAL A 290 27.10 0.73 -2.86
N THR A 291 27.17 2.05 -2.72
CA THR A 291 27.90 2.69 -1.61
C THR A 291 26.93 3.41 -0.69
N ILE A 292 27.11 3.25 0.62
CA ILE A 292 26.37 3.97 1.66
C ILE A 292 27.40 4.78 2.46
N ASP A 293 27.19 6.09 2.54
CA ASP A 293 28.12 7.03 3.19
C ASP A 293 29.59 6.86 2.72
N GLY A 294 29.75 6.59 1.41
CA GLY A 294 31.04 6.41 0.74
C GLY A 294 31.70 5.04 0.93
N LYS A 295 31.06 4.11 1.65
CA LYS A 295 31.56 2.74 1.84
C LYS A 295 30.83 1.78 0.91
N LEU A 296 31.58 0.97 0.17
CA LEU A 296 31.03 -0.13 -0.61
C LEU A 296 30.39 -1.16 0.33
N VAL A 297 29.13 -1.50 0.08
CA VAL A 297 28.35 -2.45 0.87
C VAL A 297 27.87 -3.61 0.00
N GLN A 298 27.68 -4.76 0.63
CA GLN A 298 27.07 -5.94 0.00
C GLN A 298 25.64 -6.10 0.52
N PRO A 299 24.72 -6.62 -0.30
CA PRO A 299 23.35 -6.85 0.14
C PRO A 299 23.32 -7.90 1.25
N SER A 300 22.56 -7.64 2.31
CA SER A 300 22.27 -8.62 3.36
C SER A 300 21.20 -9.63 2.93
N ASN A 301 20.39 -9.28 1.94
CA ASN A 301 19.42 -10.16 1.30
C ASN A 301 19.23 -9.77 -0.18
N ALA A 302 19.00 -10.76 -1.03
CA ALA A 302 18.75 -10.58 -2.46
C ALA A 302 17.63 -11.54 -2.90
N THR A 303 16.55 -11.00 -3.44
CA THR A 303 15.43 -11.78 -3.97
C THR A 303 15.05 -11.30 -5.36
N ALA A 304 14.43 -12.18 -6.14
CA ALA A 304 13.83 -11.80 -7.42
C ALA A 304 12.45 -12.44 -7.55
N LYS A 305 11.59 -11.79 -8.33
CA LYS A 305 10.26 -12.27 -8.69
C LYS A 305 10.01 -12.09 -10.18
N LEU A 306 9.22 -12.99 -10.74
CA LEU A 306 8.67 -12.83 -12.08
C LEU A 306 7.40 -11.97 -12.01
N LEU A 307 7.34 -11.00 -12.91
CA LEU A 307 6.28 -10.02 -13.03
C LEU A 307 5.75 -10.06 -14.46
N GLU A 308 4.46 -9.75 -14.63
CA GLU A 308 3.88 -9.44 -15.92
C GLU A 308 3.37 -7.99 -15.92
N LEU A 309 3.64 -7.28 -17.02
CA LEU A 309 2.99 -5.99 -17.27
C LEU A 309 1.58 -6.23 -17.82
N THR A 310 0.59 -5.73 -17.10
CA THR A 310 -0.85 -5.84 -17.42
C THR A 310 -1.48 -4.45 -17.56
N SER A 311 -2.79 -4.39 -17.83
CA SER A 311 -3.55 -3.13 -17.80
C SER A 311 -3.59 -2.45 -16.43
N GLN A 312 -3.31 -3.19 -15.36
CA GLN A 312 -3.26 -2.68 -13.98
C GLN A 312 -1.83 -2.34 -13.53
N GLY A 313 -0.84 -2.46 -14.44
CA GLY A 313 0.58 -2.32 -14.13
C GLY A 313 1.26 -3.67 -13.91
N TYR A 314 2.39 -3.64 -13.19
CA TYR A 314 3.20 -4.81 -12.92
C TYR A 314 2.56 -5.70 -11.86
N GLN A 315 2.31 -6.96 -12.20
CA GLN A 315 1.66 -7.93 -11.32
C GLN A 315 2.59 -9.12 -11.08
N VAL A 316 2.71 -9.56 -9.81
CA VAL A 316 3.51 -10.74 -9.45
C VAL A 316 2.86 -11.98 -10.04
N VAL A 317 3.63 -12.75 -10.80
CA VAL A 317 3.15 -14.01 -11.38
C VAL A 317 2.99 -15.04 -10.26
N GLU A 318 1.78 -15.61 -10.16
CA GLU A 318 1.49 -16.72 -9.26
C GLU A 318 2.28 -17.98 -9.64
N SER A 319 2.72 -18.72 -8.62
CA SER A 319 3.46 -19.97 -8.83
C SER A 319 2.64 -20.98 -9.66
N GLY A 320 3.25 -21.58 -10.67
CA GLY A 320 2.61 -22.59 -11.51
C GLY A 320 1.95 -22.07 -12.78
N LYS A 321 1.96 -20.75 -13.04
CA LYS A 321 1.44 -20.18 -14.29
C LYS A 321 2.49 -20.14 -15.39
N GLU A 322 2.02 -20.34 -16.62
CA GLU A 322 2.77 -20.03 -17.83
C GLU A 322 2.78 -18.51 -18.06
N VAL A 323 3.88 -18.00 -18.61
CA VAL A 323 4.13 -16.56 -18.75
C VAL A 323 4.64 -16.24 -20.14
N SER A 324 4.10 -15.19 -20.75
CA SER A 324 4.62 -14.70 -22.03
C SER A 324 5.90 -13.90 -21.83
N VAL A 325 6.91 -14.17 -22.63
CA VAL A 325 8.17 -13.41 -22.64
C VAL A 325 7.94 -11.94 -23.00
N ASN A 326 6.92 -11.63 -23.82
CA ASN A 326 6.73 -10.30 -24.40
C ASN A 326 6.54 -9.21 -23.34
N ASN A 327 5.76 -9.53 -22.30
CA ASN A 327 5.42 -8.62 -21.19
C ASN A 327 6.00 -9.09 -19.84
N ALA A 328 6.93 -10.05 -19.84
CA ALA A 328 7.59 -10.55 -18.64
C ALA A 328 8.72 -9.63 -18.16
N PHE A 329 8.78 -9.45 -16.85
CA PHE A 329 9.80 -8.69 -16.16
C PHE A 329 10.37 -9.49 -14.99
N ILE A 330 11.64 -9.25 -14.69
CA ILE A 330 12.23 -9.64 -13.42
C ILE A 330 12.30 -8.42 -12.53
N GLY A 331 11.65 -8.52 -11.37
CA GLY A 331 11.77 -7.58 -10.28
C GLY A 331 12.72 -8.12 -9.22
N ALA A 332 13.91 -7.55 -9.10
CA ALA A 332 14.88 -7.88 -8.07
C ALA A 332 14.84 -6.86 -6.92
N ILE A 333 15.04 -7.33 -5.70
CA ILE A 333 15.09 -6.54 -4.47
C ILE A 333 16.36 -6.90 -3.72
N LEU A 334 17.26 -5.93 -3.60
CA LEU A 334 18.50 -6.03 -2.83
C LEU A 334 18.37 -5.17 -1.57
N SER A 335 18.45 -5.80 -0.41
CA SER A 335 18.39 -5.12 0.89
C SER A 335 19.79 -4.92 1.46
N PHE A 336 20.07 -3.72 1.94
CA PHE A 336 21.31 -3.34 2.61
C PHE A 336 20.96 -2.84 4.01
N SER A 337 21.41 -3.57 5.03
CA SER A 337 21.18 -3.16 6.42
C SER A 337 21.97 -1.89 6.73
N SER A 338 21.31 -0.91 7.34
CA SER A 338 21.94 0.32 7.83
C SER A 338 21.73 0.45 9.34
N ALA A 339 22.71 1.03 10.03
CA ALA A 339 22.60 1.29 11.46
C ALA A 339 21.63 2.45 11.78
N ASP A 340 21.55 3.41 10.87
CA ASP A 340 20.71 4.61 10.94
C ASP A 340 20.40 5.12 9.53
N LEU A 341 19.60 6.19 9.42
CA LEU A 341 19.33 6.83 8.13
C LEU A 341 20.63 7.38 7.51
N PRO A 342 21.01 6.96 6.30
CA PRO A 342 22.27 7.39 5.69
C PRO A 342 22.24 8.87 5.27
N ASN A 343 23.42 9.45 5.07
CA ASN A 343 23.55 10.81 4.54
C ASN A 343 23.63 10.80 3.00
N GLN A 344 24.27 9.78 2.44
CA GLN A 344 24.29 9.57 0.99
C GLN A 344 24.21 8.09 0.65
N VAL A 345 23.59 7.81 -0.49
CA VAL A 345 23.63 6.50 -1.13
C VAL A 345 23.93 6.69 -2.60
N THR A 346 24.76 5.82 -3.17
CA THR A 346 25.06 5.84 -4.60
C THR A 346 25.04 4.42 -5.15
N VAL A 347 24.23 4.23 -6.19
CA VAL A 347 24.21 3.01 -6.99
C VAL A 347 24.92 3.31 -8.30
N THR A 348 25.90 2.50 -8.68
CA THR A 348 26.53 2.59 -10.00
C THR A 348 25.91 1.56 -10.91
N TRP A 349 25.14 1.96 -11.91
CA TRP A 349 24.58 1.03 -12.89
C TRP A 349 25.68 0.51 -13.80
N ASP A 350 25.80 -0.82 -13.94
CA ASP A 350 26.89 -1.44 -14.71
C ASP A 350 26.41 -2.37 -15.83
N MET A 351 25.10 -2.38 -16.12
CA MET A 351 24.45 -3.21 -17.12
C MET A 351 23.97 -2.38 -18.31
N PHE A 352 24.91 -1.76 -19.04
CA PHE A 352 24.60 -1.05 -20.28
C PHE A 352 24.99 -1.90 -21.48
N ASP A 353 24.12 -1.94 -22.50
CA ASP A 353 24.34 -2.56 -23.79
C ASP A 353 23.55 -1.82 -24.89
N GLU A 354 23.32 -2.46 -26.04
CA GLU A 354 22.56 -1.86 -27.14
C GLU A 354 21.06 -1.72 -26.83
N GLU A 355 20.51 -2.58 -25.97
CA GLU A 355 19.09 -2.53 -25.56
C GLU A 355 18.91 -1.60 -24.34
N ILE A 356 19.84 -1.65 -23.39
CA ILE A 356 19.85 -0.85 -22.16
C ILE A 356 20.83 0.31 -22.33
N SER A 357 20.39 1.38 -22.98
CA SER A 357 21.19 2.61 -23.14
C SER A 357 20.93 3.67 -22.06
N ARG A 358 19.74 3.62 -21.45
CA ARG A 358 19.24 4.56 -20.44
C ARG A 358 18.38 3.79 -19.45
N VAL A 359 18.51 4.11 -18.17
CA VAL A 359 17.70 3.50 -17.11
C VAL A 359 17.03 4.59 -16.29
N ALA A 360 15.71 4.54 -16.17
CA ALA A 360 14.99 5.43 -15.29
C ALA A 360 15.29 5.10 -13.82
N THR A 361 15.47 6.14 -13.01
CA THR A 361 15.79 6.01 -11.59
C THR A 361 14.76 6.70 -10.73
N ILE A 362 14.29 6.03 -9.67
CA ILE A 362 13.37 6.64 -8.70
C ILE A 362 13.88 6.40 -7.29
N SER A 363 14.21 7.46 -6.55
CA SER A 363 14.55 7.35 -5.13
C SER A 363 13.38 7.76 -4.27
N ASN A 364 13.08 7.00 -3.23
CA ASN A 364 12.01 7.25 -2.27
C ASN A 364 12.63 7.37 -0.88
N ASP A 365 12.35 8.48 -0.20
CA ASP A 365 12.62 8.67 1.22
C ASP A 365 11.37 9.23 1.93
N ILE A 366 11.55 9.72 3.15
CA ILE A 366 10.46 10.30 3.96
C ILE A 366 9.83 11.54 3.29
N ALA A 367 10.56 12.26 2.44
CA ALA A 367 10.08 13.44 1.71
C ALA A 367 9.32 13.09 0.42
N GLY A 368 9.56 11.91 -0.15
CA GLY A 368 8.81 11.39 -1.29
C GLY A 368 9.68 10.90 -2.45
N PRO A 369 9.08 10.68 -3.64
CA PRO A 369 9.80 10.19 -4.81
C PRO A 369 10.57 11.31 -5.52
N PHE A 370 11.81 11.02 -5.92
CA PHE A 370 12.63 11.83 -6.80
C PHE A 370 12.97 11.02 -8.05
N PHE A 371 12.75 11.63 -9.22
CA PHE A 371 12.91 10.98 -10.52
C PHE A 371 14.21 11.42 -11.20
N GLY A 372 14.84 10.50 -11.90
CA GLY A 372 16.06 10.74 -12.66
C GLY A 372 16.27 9.67 -13.73
N ALA A 373 17.46 9.66 -14.32
CA ALA A 373 17.90 8.60 -15.21
C ALA A 373 19.43 8.50 -15.18
N VAL A 374 19.96 7.31 -15.46
CA VAL A 374 21.38 7.05 -15.67
C VAL A 374 21.63 6.56 -17.10
N SER A 375 22.86 6.77 -17.58
CA SER A 375 23.33 6.35 -18.89
C SER A 375 24.77 5.85 -18.82
N SER A 376 25.29 5.26 -19.89
CA SER A 376 26.70 4.85 -19.93
C SER A 376 27.70 6.01 -19.72
N ALA A 377 27.30 7.24 -20.05
CA ALA A 377 28.11 8.44 -19.84
C ALA A 377 28.03 8.98 -18.39
N ASP A 378 26.91 8.72 -17.71
CA ASP A 378 26.68 9.09 -16.31
C ASP A 378 25.95 7.94 -15.59
N PRO A 379 26.69 6.91 -15.14
CA PRO A 379 26.12 5.67 -14.63
C PRO A 379 25.70 5.77 -13.15
N GLN A 380 25.89 6.93 -12.51
CA GLN A 380 25.74 7.08 -11.07
C GLN A 380 24.35 7.57 -10.70
N PHE A 381 23.60 6.73 -10.01
CA PHE A 381 22.36 7.11 -9.36
C PHE A 381 22.66 7.53 -7.92
N HIS A 382 22.65 8.84 -7.66
CA HIS A 382 22.97 9.42 -6.36
C HIS A 382 21.70 9.87 -5.61
N TRP A 383 21.61 9.52 -4.33
CA TRP A 383 20.64 10.08 -3.39
C TRP A 383 21.38 10.75 -2.23
N GLN A 384 20.87 11.90 -1.81
CA GLN A 384 21.39 12.68 -0.69
C GLN A 384 20.28 13.02 0.30
N ASN A 385 20.59 12.89 1.58
CA ASN A 385 19.68 13.24 2.65
C ASN A 385 19.55 14.76 2.80
N HIS A 386 18.33 15.28 2.65
CA HIS A 386 17.99 16.69 2.83
C HIS A 386 17.12 16.96 4.07
N LEU A 387 16.89 15.96 4.94
CA LEU A 387 16.10 16.12 6.15
C LEU A 387 16.82 17.01 7.16
N LEU A 388 16.25 18.18 7.46
CA LEU A 388 16.80 19.12 8.43
C LEU A 388 16.58 18.69 9.89
N GLN A 389 15.52 17.90 10.12
CA GLN A 389 15.11 17.44 11.44
C GLN A 389 14.80 15.95 11.36
N TYR A 390 15.81 15.12 11.59
CA TYR A 390 15.65 13.68 11.73
C TYR A 390 16.03 13.27 13.14
N GLN A 391 15.15 12.51 13.81
CA GLN A 391 15.44 11.86 15.08
C GLN A 391 15.37 10.36 14.88
N ARG A 392 16.47 9.68 15.20
CA ARG A 392 16.54 8.23 15.15
C ARG A 392 15.48 7.62 16.07
N ALA A 393 14.63 6.77 15.51
CA ALA A 393 13.72 5.95 16.29
C ALA A 393 14.51 4.93 17.12
N SER A 394 14.32 4.95 18.43
CA SER A 394 14.94 4.03 19.39
C SER A 394 13.93 3.66 20.48
N VAL A 395 14.08 2.47 21.04
CA VAL A 395 13.21 2.02 22.11
C VAL A 395 13.45 2.87 23.36
N THR A 396 12.34 3.34 23.95
CA THR A 396 12.35 4.14 25.18
C THR A 396 11.92 3.29 26.37
N GLN A 397 12.65 3.39 27.48
CA GLN A 397 12.22 2.76 28.73
C GLN A 397 10.97 3.46 29.27
N ILE A 398 10.04 2.68 29.84
CA ILE A 398 8.77 3.17 30.36
C ILE A 398 8.86 3.14 31.89
N PRO A 399 9.10 4.28 32.57
CA PRO A 399 9.29 4.29 34.01
C PRO A 399 8.01 3.88 34.73
N VAL A 400 8.16 3.08 35.78
CA VAL A 400 7.08 2.87 36.76
C VAL A 400 7.01 4.13 37.60
N GLU A 401 5.89 4.84 37.54
CA GLU A 401 5.68 6.02 38.38
C GLU A 401 5.71 5.56 39.85
N GLN A 402 6.82 5.87 40.53
CA GLN A 402 6.93 5.61 41.95
C GLN A 402 5.96 6.55 42.64
N GLN A 403 4.86 6.01 43.19
CA GLN A 403 4.11 6.75 44.20
C GLN A 403 5.11 7.22 45.24
N LYS A 404 5.24 8.53 45.42
CA LYS A 404 6.10 9.14 46.45
C LYS A 404 5.69 8.54 47.79
N ARG A 405 6.45 7.55 48.25
CA ARG A 405 6.26 6.90 49.54
C ARG A 405 6.68 7.92 50.60
N GLN A 406 5.72 8.72 51.06
CA GLN A 406 5.96 9.61 52.20
C GLN A 406 6.00 8.79 53.49
N ASP A 407 6.82 9.26 54.43
CA ASP A 407 7.16 8.57 55.67
C ASP A 407 5.89 8.25 56.49
N PRO A 408 5.58 6.96 56.75
CA PRO A 408 4.41 6.54 57.52
C PRO A 408 4.43 7.04 58.98
N ALA A 409 5.55 7.60 59.45
CA ALA A 409 5.67 8.21 60.77
C ALA A 409 4.58 9.25 61.04
N LEU A 410 4.20 10.08 60.06
CA LEU A 410 3.17 11.13 60.26
C LEU A 410 1.78 10.55 60.51
N ALA A 411 1.39 9.49 59.79
CA ALA A 411 0.13 8.80 60.02
C ALA A 411 0.09 8.10 61.39
N LEU A 412 1.20 7.48 61.79
CA LEU A 412 1.35 6.84 63.10
C LEU A 412 1.31 7.87 64.24
N ILE A 413 2.00 9.01 64.09
CA ILE A 413 1.99 10.10 65.08
C ILE A 413 0.58 10.67 65.23
N ALA A 414 -0.13 10.93 64.13
CA ALA A 414 -1.52 11.43 64.17
C ALA A 414 -2.47 10.42 64.85
N GLY A 415 -2.31 9.12 64.58
CA GLY A 415 -3.06 8.06 65.24
C GLY A 415 -2.81 8.00 66.75
N ILE A 416 -1.55 8.11 67.18
CA ILE A 416 -1.18 8.15 68.60
C ILE A 416 -1.78 9.37 69.30
N ILE A 417 -1.70 10.56 68.69
CA ILE A 417 -2.29 11.78 69.24
C ILE A 417 -3.80 11.62 69.41
N SER A 418 -4.49 11.03 68.43
CA SER A 418 -5.93 10.76 68.53
C SER A 418 -6.27 9.82 69.70
N ALA A 419 -5.50 8.73 69.88
CA ALA A 419 -5.68 7.80 70.99
C ALA A 419 -5.42 8.44 72.36
N VAL A 420 -4.38 9.28 72.48
CA VAL A 420 -4.07 10.02 73.72
C VAL A 420 -5.16 11.05 74.03
N SER A 421 -5.64 11.80 73.04
CA SER A 421 -6.75 12.75 73.21
C SER A 421 -8.06 12.06 73.59
N LEU A 422 -8.32 10.86 73.07
CA LEU A 422 -9.48 10.05 73.48
C LEU A 422 -9.36 9.59 74.94
N GLY A 423 -8.19 9.10 75.35
CA GLY A 423 -7.92 8.73 76.74
C GLY A 423 -8.11 9.92 77.69
N PHE A 424 -7.62 11.10 77.32
CA PHE A 424 -7.75 12.33 78.12
C PHE A 424 -9.21 12.82 78.18
N LEU A 425 -9.98 12.67 77.10
CA LEU A 425 -11.40 13.00 77.06
C LEU A 425 -12.24 12.11 78.02
N LEU A 426 -11.90 10.83 78.11
CA LEU A 426 -12.59 9.86 78.96
C LEU A 426 -12.23 10.04 80.45
N LEU A 427 -11.03 10.51 80.76
CA LEU A 427 -10.51 10.61 82.14
C LEU A 427 -10.72 11.97 82.80
N THR A 428 -10.85 13.06 82.04
CA THR A 428 -11.01 14.41 82.60
C THR A 428 -12.45 14.71 83.04
N ARG A 429 -12.63 15.48 84.12
CA ARG A 429 -13.95 15.94 84.61
C ARG A 429 -14.25 17.41 84.29
N ASP A 430 -13.26 18.14 83.78
CA ASP A 430 -13.38 19.55 83.39
C ASP A 430 -14.04 19.70 82.01
N LYS A 431 -15.05 20.58 81.90
CA LYS A 431 -15.82 20.78 80.66
C LYS A 431 -15.01 21.44 79.54
N VAL A 432 -14.07 22.33 79.88
CA VAL A 432 -13.20 23.01 78.91
C VAL A 432 -12.14 22.04 78.38
N ALA A 433 -11.56 21.23 79.26
CA ALA A 433 -10.60 20.19 78.88
C ALA A 433 -11.23 19.13 77.96
N LYS A 434 -12.47 18.72 78.23
CA LYS A 434 -13.22 17.80 77.35
C LYS A 434 -13.45 18.40 75.96
N CYS A 435 -13.82 19.68 75.88
CA CYS A 435 -14.06 20.35 74.59
C CYS A 435 -12.76 20.42 73.76
N ALA A 436 -11.65 20.81 74.38
CA ALA A 436 -10.34 20.84 73.73
C ALA A 436 -9.90 19.45 73.24
N SER A 437 -10.08 18.42 74.07
CA SER A 437 -9.72 17.03 73.72
C SER A 437 -10.56 16.47 72.57
N CYS A 438 -11.85 16.85 72.49
CA CYS A 438 -12.74 16.52 71.37
C CYS A 438 -12.25 17.13 70.06
N VAL A 439 -11.89 18.43 70.07
CA VAL A 439 -11.43 19.14 68.88
C VAL A 439 -10.10 18.57 68.38
N THR A 440 -9.14 18.29 69.29
CA THR A 440 -7.87 17.65 68.91
C THR A 440 -8.07 16.23 68.40
N MET A 441 -9.01 15.46 68.96
CA MET A 441 -9.31 14.11 68.50
C MET A 441 -9.91 14.13 67.08
N ILE A 442 -10.86 15.03 66.80
CA ILE A 442 -11.46 15.17 65.46
C ILE A 442 -10.40 15.63 64.45
N ALA A 443 -9.56 16.62 64.81
CA ALA A 443 -8.48 17.07 63.95
C ALA A 443 -7.45 15.97 63.68
N ALA A 444 -7.04 15.22 64.71
CA ALA A 444 -6.08 14.12 64.59
C ALA A 444 -6.67 12.92 63.84
N ALA A 445 -7.95 12.59 64.03
CA ALA A 445 -8.64 11.54 63.27
C ALA A 445 -8.81 11.93 61.80
N SER A 446 -9.13 13.19 61.52
CA SER A 446 -9.21 13.72 60.15
C SER A 446 -7.83 13.70 59.49
N ALA A 447 -6.79 14.10 60.20
CA ALA A 447 -5.41 13.98 59.73
C ALA A 447 -5.04 12.51 59.49
N THR A 448 -5.38 11.59 60.40
CA THR A 448 -5.12 10.16 60.22
C THR A 448 -5.86 9.60 59.01
N PHE A 449 -7.09 10.04 58.73
CA PHE A 449 -7.85 9.64 57.54
C PHE A 449 -7.26 10.22 56.24
N VAL A 450 -6.81 11.47 56.26
CA VAL A 450 -6.09 12.05 55.11
C VAL A 450 -4.77 11.32 54.91
N PHE A 451 -4.06 10.97 55.98
CA PHE A 451 -2.75 10.32 55.93
C PHE A 451 -2.82 8.77 55.85
N SER A 452 -3.99 8.14 55.97
CA SER A 452 -4.12 6.67 55.91
C SER A 452 -3.99 6.14 54.49
N GLY A 453 -4.26 6.97 53.47
CA GLY A 453 -3.94 6.68 52.07
C GLY A 453 -2.43 6.54 51.78
N TYR A 454 -1.57 6.74 52.79
CA TYR A 454 -0.11 6.68 52.69
C TYR A 454 0.51 5.56 53.54
N LEU A 455 -0.30 4.70 54.17
CA LEU A 455 0.23 3.50 54.84
C LEU A 455 0.80 2.53 53.80
N PRO A 456 1.90 1.81 54.11
CA PRO A 456 2.41 0.78 53.22
C PRO A 456 1.34 -0.26 52.96
N GLU A 457 1.22 -0.71 51.71
CA GLU A 457 0.32 -1.82 51.35
C GLU A 457 0.60 -3.00 52.27
N LEU A 458 -0.42 -3.37 53.05
CA LEU A 458 -0.37 -4.52 53.94
C LEU A 458 -0.19 -5.79 53.10
N PRO A 459 0.50 -6.83 53.60
CA PRO A 459 0.81 -8.05 52.83
C PRO A 459 -0.42 -8.86 52.36
N TRP A 460 -1.64 -8.46 52.74
CA TRP A 460 -2.90 -9.05 52.30
C TRP A 460 -3.67 -8.22 51.25
N ASN A 461 -3.20 -7.02 50.92
CA ASN A 461 -3.73 -6.30 49.76
C ASN A 461 -3.26 -7.02 48.50
N LYS A 462 -4.21 -7.51 47.71
CA LYS A 462 -3.91 -7.94 46.35
C LYS A 462 -3.50 -6.69 45.57
N PRO A 463 -2.42 -6.71 44.78
CA PRO A 463 -2.11 -5.61 43.88
C PRO A 463 -3.33 -5.40 42.98
N GLU A 464 -3.98 -4.26 43.11
CA GLU A 464 -5.03 -3.90 42.16
C GLU A 464 -4.35 -3.54 40.83
N PRO A 465 -4.90 -4.01 39.70
CA PRO A 465 -4.39 -3.58 38.41
C PRO A 465 -4.49 -2.05 38.28
N PRO A 466 -3.62 -1.41 37.49
CA PRO A 466 -3.73 0.02 37.25
C PRO A 466 -5.10 0.35 36.65
N GLU A 467 -5.56 1.58 36.91
CA GLU A 467 -6.76 2.11 36.26
C GLU A 467 -6.65 1.96 34.74
N GLN A 468 -7.76 1.70 34.07
CA GLN A 468 -7.81 1.44 32.63
C GLN A 468 -7.10 2.51 31.80
N GLN A 469 -7.20 3.80 32.19
CA GLN A 469 -6.52 4.89 31.50
C GLN A 469 -4.99 4.80 31.66
N VAL A 470 -4.49 4.49 32.86
CA VAL A 470 -3.06 4.31 33.13
C VAL A 470 -2.52 3.10 32.37
N ALA A 471 -3.26 2.00 32.35
CA ALA A 471 -2.94 0.82 31.55
C ALA A 471 -2.85 1.15 30.06
N GLU A 472 -3.77 1.98 29.55
CA GLU A 472 -3.78 2.43 28.17
C GLU A 472 -2.55 3.29 27.82
N ASP A 473 -2.12 4.19 28.71
CA ASP A 473 -0.96 5.05 28.50
C ASP A 473 0.36 4.26 28.52
N ILE A 474 0.49 3.29 29.43
CA ILE A 474 1.60 2.33 29.46
C ILE A 474 1.63 1.54 28.15
N LEU A 475 0.48 1.00 27.75
CA LEU A 475 0.39 0.19 26.53
C LEU A 475 0.67 1.02 25.27
N ARG A 476 0.23 2.28 25.22
CA ARG A 476 0.54 3.20 24.10
C ARG A 476 2.03 3.39 23.93
N SER A 477 2.76 3.54 25.02
CA SER A 477 4.23 3.62 24.99
C SER A 477 4.85 2.30 24.56
N MET A 478 4.30 1.17 25.04
CA MET A 478 4.75 -0.17 24.66
C MET A 478 4.56 -0.46 23.16
N VAL A 479 3.39 -0.11 22.60
CA VAL A 479 3.09 -0.27 21.17
C VAL A 479 4.03 0.57 20.30
N LYS A 480 4.38 1.80 20.72
CA LYS A 480 5.40 2.61 20.04
C LYS A 480 6.76 1.93 20.04
N ASN A 481 7.18 1.35 21.16
CA ASN A 481 8.43 0.60 21.24
C ASN A 481 8.39 -0.65 20.35
N LEU A 482 7.31 -1.42 20.37
CA LEU A 482 7.14 -2.59 19.49
C LEU A 482 7.24 -2.21 18.01
N ASN A 483 6.63 -1.10 17.59
CA ASN A 483 6.75 -0.61 16.21
C ASN A 483 8.14 -0.05 15.88
N THR A 484 8.88 0.44 16.87
CA THR A 484 10.29 0.83 16.66
C THR A 484 11.15 -0.41 16.45
N VAL A 485 10.89 -1.47 17.21
CA VAL A 485 11.56 -2.77 17.08
C VAL A 485 11.31 -3.40 15.70
N THR A 486 10.12 -3.24 15.11
CA THR A 486 9.84 -3.79 13.77
C THR A 486 10.64 -3.13 12.64
N LEU A 487 11.26 -1.97 12.87
CA LEU A 487 12.18 -1.34 11.90
C LEU A 487 13.47 -2.16 11.69
N GLU A 488 13.88 -2.96 12.68
CA GLU A 488 15.09 -3.76 12.57
C GLU A 488 14.94 -4.85 11.50
N THR A 489 15.90 -4.96 10.59
CA THR A 489 15.80 -5.80 9.38
C THR A 489 16.08 -7.29 9.65
N SER A 490 16.87 -7.61 10.68
CA SER A 490 17.20 -9.00 11.03
C SER A 490 16.52 -9.46 12.32
N PRO A 491 16.12 -10.74 12.43
CA PRO A 491 15.55 -11.28 13.66
C PRO A 491 16.47 -11.12 14.89
N ALA A 492 17.79 -11.20 14.69
CA ALA A 492 18.78 -11.04 15.75
C ALA A 492 18.84 -9.60 16.27
N ALA A 493 18.93 -8.60 15.38
CA ALA A 493 18.91 -7.18 15.75
C ALA A 493 17.58 -6.82 16.42
N ARG A 494 16.46 -7.33 15.89
CA ARG A 494 15.13 -7.12 16.47
C ARG A 494 15.02 -7.66 17.88
N LYS A 495 15.49 -8.89 18.12
CA LYS A 495 15.51 -9.50 19.44
C LYS A 495 16.39 -8.71 20.43
N ALA A 496 17.51 -8.16 19.96
CA ALA A 496 18.37 -7.33 20.79
C ALA A 496 17.68 -6.03 21.22
N GLU A 497 17.04 -5.33 20.28
CA GLU A 497 16.29 -4.09 20.58
C GLU A 497 15.09 -4.36 21.50
N LEU A 498 14.39 -5.47 21.30
CA LEU A 498 13.27 -5.89 22.12
C LEU A 498 13.66 -6.16 23.59
N ALA A 499 14.91 -6.57 23.85
CA ALA A 499 15.41 -6.86 25.20
C ALA A 499 15.37 -5.64 26.15
N HIS A 500 15.30 -4.42 25.60
CA HIS A 500 15.16 -3.20 26.40
C HIS A 500 13.78 -3.04 27.05
N VAL A 501 12.74 -3.66 26.50
CA VAL A 501 11.34 -3.51 26.94
C VAL A 501 10.66 -4.84 27.28
N VAL A 502 11.36 -5.96 27.15
CA VAL A 502 10.86 -7.29 27.45
C VAL A 502 11.68 -7.93 28.59
N THR A 503 11.02 -8.74 29.41
CA THR A 503 11.68 -9.52 30.46
C THR A 503 12.59 -10.59 29.86
N ALA A 504 13.74 -10.86 30.50
CA ALA A 504 14.70 -11.83 29.97
C ALA A 504 14.10 -13.24 29.79
N ALA A 505 13.17 -13.62 30.67
CA ALA A 505 12.50 -14.92 30.64
C ALA A 505 11.57 -15.08 29.42
N SER A 506 10.92 -14.00 28.98
CA SER A 506 9.91 -14.04 27.90
C SER A 506 10.43 -13.54 26.56
N LEU A 507 11.70 -13.10 26.48
CA LEU A 507 12.28 -12.49 25.28
C LEU A 507 12.21 -13.39 24.05
N GLY A 508 12.46 -14.70 24.19
CA GLY A 508 12.42 -15.64 23.08
C GLY A 508 11.02 -15.77 22.46
N ASP A 509 10.03 -15.97 23.31
CA ASP A 509 8.64 -16.19 22.90
C ASP A 509 8.03 -14.91 22.32
N ILE A 510 8.24 -13.76 22.98
CA ILE A 510 7.75 -12.48 22.49
C ILE A 510 8.45 -12.08 21.18
N ALA A 511 9.76 -12.33 21.04
CA ALA A 511 10.45 -12.06 19.76
C ALA A 511 9.84 -12.87 18.60
N THR A 512 9.50 -14.13 18.85
CA THR A 512 8.85 -14.99 17.86
C THR A 512 7.45 -14.47 17.52
N GLU A 513 6.69 -14.05 18.53
CA GLU A 513 5.34 -13.52 18.32
C GLU A 513 5.35 -12.17 17.60
N VAL A 514 6.32 -11.30 17.87
CA VAL A 514 6.52 -10.04 17.14
C VAL A 514 6.82 -10.32 15.66
N GLU A 515 7.74 -11.25 15.37
CA GLU A 515 8.07 -11.63 13.98
C GLU A 515 6.86 -12.19 13.24
N ARG A 516 6.09 -13.06 13.90
CA ARG A 516 4.94 -13.73 13.29
C ARG A 516 3.73 -12.82 13.14
N GLY A 517 3.48 -11.99 14.15
CA GLY A 517 2.18 -11.35 14.35
C GLY A 517 2.16 -9.84 14.14
N LEU A 518 3.28 -9.13 14.33
CA LEU A 518 3.32 -7.66 14.25
C LEU A 518 4.16 -7.12 13.08
N VAL A 519 5.10 -7.91 12.55
CA VAL A 519 5.85 -7.54 11.35
C VAL A 519 4.95 -7.60 10.13
N ILE A 520 4.80 -6.47 9.44
CA ILE A 520 4.01 -6.35 8.20
C ILE A 520 4.95 -6.43 7.01
N ARG A 521 4.62 -7.29 6.04
CA ARG A 521 5.38 -7.45 4.80
C ARG A 521 4.55 -7.06 3.58
N THR A 522 5.20 -6.46 2.60
CA THR A 522 4.63 -6.17 1.28
C THR A 522 4.50 -7.46 0.44
N PRO A 523 3.72 -7.48 -0.64
CA PRO A 523 3.69 -8.62 -1.57
C PRO A 523 5.08 -8.99 -2.12
N GLY A 524 6.00 -8.03 -2.23
CA GLY A 524 7.42 -8.25 -2.56
C GLY A 524 8.23 -9.01 -1.52
N GLY A 525 7.77 -9.07 -0.27
CA GLY A 525 8.46 -9.67 0.87
C GLY A 525 9.22 -8.67 1.75
N SER A 526 9.38 -7.42 1.28
CA SER A 526 10.01 -6.31 2.02
C SER A 526 9.19 -5.90 3.23
N LEU A 527 9.86 -5.41 4.27
CA LEU A 527 9.21 -4.88 5.46
C LEU A 527 8.44 -3.61 5.13
N ALA A 528 7.23 -3.49 5.68
CA ALA A 528 6.46 -2.25 5.64
C ALA A 528 6.77 -1.41 6.88
N THR A 529 6.96 -0.11 6.69
CA THR A 529 7.18 0.87 7.75
C THR A 529 5.83 1.33 8.29
N VAL A 530 5.63 1.24 9.61
CA VAL A 530 4.44 1.79 10.28
C VAL A 530 4.56 3.31 10.31
N THR A 531 3.59 4.00 9.71
CA THR A 531 3.56 5.47 9.62
C THR A 531 2.58 6.11 10.59
N ASP A 532 1.56 5.37 11.03
CA ASP A 532 0.56 5.85 11.98
C ASP A 532 0.06 4.73 12.89
N ILE A 533 -0.22 5.08 14.14
CA ILE A 533 -0.83 4.20 15.13
C ILE A 533 -2.05 4.92 15.69
N SER A 534 -3.22 4.33 15.50
CA SER A 534 -4.49 4.95 15.88
C SER A 534 -5.44 3.94 16.53
N ALA A 535 -6.55 4.45 17.07
CA ALA A 535 -7.62 3.65 17.67
C ALA A 535 -7.16 2.66 18.75
N LEU A 536 -6.07 2.95 19.47
CA LEU A 536 -5.64 2.14 20.60
C LEU A 536 -6.69 2.22 21.71
N LYS A 537 -7.19 1.05 22.12
CA LYS A 537 -8.18 0.91 23.19
C LYS A 537 -7.87 -0.33 24.02
N VAL A 538 -7.89 -0.15 25.34
CA VAL A 538 -7.89 -1.27 26.28
C VAL A 538 -9.32 -1.77 26.45
N GLU A 539 -9.58 -3.03 26.10
CA GLU A 539 -10.88 -3.69 26.27
C GLU A 539 -11.08 -4.18 27.70
N ARG A 540 -10.01 -4.70 28.31
CA ARG A 540 -10.03 -5.26 29.66
C ARG A 540 -8.65 -5.15 30.31
N VAL A 541 -8.64 -4.93 31.62
CA VAL A 541 -7.45 -5.06 32.47
C VAL A 541 -7.76 -6.07 33.56
N ASP A 542 -6.92 -7.09 33.68
CA ASP A 542 -7.01 -8.14 34.67
C ASP A 542 -5.76 -8.12 35.56
N PRO A 543 -5.88 -8.50 36.84
CA PRO A 543 -4.71 -8.73 37.68
C PRO A 543 -3.88 -9.89 37.12
N THR A 544 -2.56 -9.79 37.24
CA THR A 544 -1.65 -10.92 37.01
C THR A 544 -1.21 -11.54 38.35
N LEU A 545 -0.68 -12.77 38.28
CA LEU A 545 -0.04 -13.44 39.41
C LEU A 545 1.30 -12.78 39.79
N LYS A 546 1.90 -12.00 38.88
CA LYS A 546 3.16 -11.28 39.12
C LYS A 546 2.93 -9.96 39.86
N PRO A 547 3.62 -9.69 40.99
CA PRO A 547 3.39 -8.49 41.80
C PRO A 547 3.53 -7.19 41.00
N GLY A 548 2.55 -6.30 41.16
CA GLY A 548 2.54 -4.97 40.55
C GLY A 548 2.32 -4.95 39.03
N GLY A 549 2.15 -6.12 38.39
CA GLY A 549 1.86 -6.22 36.96
C GLY A 549 0.37 -6.26 36.66
N PHE A 550 0.05 -6.29 35.36
CA PHE A 550 -1.31 -6.48 34.88
C PHE A 550 -1.33 -7.23 33.55
N ARG A 551 -2.48 -7.86 33.25
CA ARG A 551 -2.78 -8.41 31.94
C ARG A 551 -3.83 -7.53 31.28
N THR A 552 -3.69 -7.31 29.98
CA THR A 552 -4.64 -6.49 29.25
C THR A 552 -4.96 -7.09 27.90
N LEU A 553 -6.25 -7.01 27.55
CA LEU A 553 -6.72 -7.26 26.20
C LEU A 553 -6.91 -5.91 25.53
N ALA A 554 -6.21 -5.69 24.43
CA ALA A 554 -6.22 -4.41 23.76
C ALA A 554 -6.33 -4.56 22.25
N LYS A 555 -6.75 -3.47 21.62
CA LYS A 555 -6.93 -3.37 20.18
C LYS A 555 -6.35 -2.06 19.70
N TRP A 556 -5.65 -2.07 18.56
CA TRP A 556 -5.19 -0.86 17.89
C TRP A 556 -5.11 -1.09 16.38
N THR A 557 -5.07 0.00 15.63
CA THR A 557 -4.88 -0.02 14.17
C THR A 557 -3.56 0.65 13.83
N VAL A 558 -2.79 0.02 12.95
CA VAL A 558 -1.62 0.64 12.34
C VAL A 558 -1.87 0.91 10.87
N LYS A 559 -1.35 2.03 10.38
CA LYS A 559 -1.13 2.22 8.95
C LYS A 559 0.33 1.92 8.67
N ALA A 560 0.56 1.03 7.72
CA ALA A 560 1.89 0.67 7.26
C ALA A 560 2.00 0.95 5.77
N GLN A 561 3.17 1.42 5.36
CA GLN A 561 3.50 1.63 3.97
C GLN A 561 4.73 0.80 3.60
N GLY A 562 4.75 0.24 2.41
CA GLY A 562 5.97 -0.34 1.86
C GLY A 562 5.87 -0.33 0.35
N GLY A 563 6.89 0.20 -0.31
CA GLY A 563 6.93 0.21 -1.77
C GLY A 563 7.73 -0.95 -2.35
N HIS A 564 7.38 -1.34 -3.57
CA HIS A 564 8.27 -2.08 -4.47
C HIS A 564 8.03 -1.67 -5.93
N TRP A 565 9.11 -1.61 -6.72
CA TRP A 565 9.13 -1.25 -8.14
C TRP A 565 8.35 0.02 -8.51
N GLY A 566 8.48 1.05 -7.67
CA GLY A 566 7.85 2.36 -7.92
C GLY A 566 6.41 2.48 -7.41
N HIS A 567 5.83 1.40 -6.86
CA HIS A 567 4.48 1.41 -6.31
C HIS A 567 4.52 1.34 -4.78
N ALA A 568 3.73 2.17 -4.11
CA ALA A 568 3.59 2.16 -2.65
C ALA A 568 2.37 1.32 -2.23
N HIS A 569 2.58 0.26 -1.44
CA HIS A 569 1.48 -0.47 -0.80
C HIS A 569 1.16 0.14 0.55
N LEU A 570 -0.08 0.62 0.68
CA LEU A 570 -0.63 1.07 1.95
C LEU A 570 -1.50 -0.04 2.54
N ARG A 571 -1.20 -0.42 3.78
CA ARG A 571 -1.99 -1.37 4.56
C ARG A 571 -2.50 -0.73 5.83
N ALA A 572 -3.72 -1.08 6.21
CA ALA A 572 -4.27 -0.72 7.50
C ALA A 572 -4.61 -2.02 8.25
N VAL A 573 -3.81 -2.36 9.26
CA VAL A 573 -3.96 -3.62 10.00
C VAL A 573 -4.48 -3.30 11.39
N THR A 574 -5.57 -3.95 11.77
CA THR A 574 -6.10 -3.89 13.12
C THR A 574 -5.67 -5.12 13.90
N PHE A 575 -4.92 -4.90 14.97
CA PHE A 575 -4.46 -5.93 15.87
C PHE A 575 -5.33 -6.00 17.11
N ARG A 576 -5.62 -7.22 17.56
CA ARG A 576 -6.17 -7.50 18.89
C ARG A 576 -5.22 -8.43 19.62
N VAL A 577 -4.74 -7.99 20.77
CA VAL A 577 -3.58 -8.58 21.45
C VAL A 577 -3.85 -8.74 22.94
N LEU A 578 -3.44 -9.88 23.47
CA LEU A 578 -3.30 -10.12 24.90
C LEU A 578 -1.86 -9.79 25.31
N ALA A 579 -1.69 -8.83 26.19
CA ALA A 579 -0.39 -8.43 26.72
C ALA A 579 -0.34 -8.65 28.23
N GLU A 580 0.81 -9.06 28.73
CA GLU A 580 1.14 -9.08 30.15
C GLU A 580 2.32 -8.14 30.38
N VAL A 581 2.13 -7.18 31.29
CA VAL A 581 3.08 -6.10 31.56
C VAL A 581 3.39 -6.12 33.06
N ILE A 582 4.68 -6.14 33.40
CA ILE A 582 5.14 -6.20 34.79
C ILE A 582 6.19 -5.12 35.07
N PRO A 583 6.29 -4.64 36.32
CA PRO A 583 7.37 -3.77 36.74
C PRO A 583 8.64 -4.59 37.00
N GLU A 584 9.75 -4.23 36.35
CA GLU A 584 11.07 -4.83 36.57
C GLU A 584 12.12 -3.71 36.65
N SER A 585 12.86 -3.65 37.76
CA SER A 585 13.91 -2.63 37.99
C SER A 585 13.42 -1.19 37.80
N GLY A 586 12.17 -0.89 38.21
CA GLY A 586 11.56 0.43 38.08
C GLY A 586 11.08 0.80 36.67
N GLN A 587 11.05 -0.16 35.75
CA GLN A 587 10.56 0.01 34.38
C GLN A 587 9.43 -0.97 34.08
N TRP A 588 8.41 -0.53 33.34
CA TRP A 588 7.40 -1.42 32.80
C TRP A 588 7.99 -2.23 31.64
N LYS A 589 7.85 -3.55 31.72
CA LYS A 589 8.29 -4.48 30.69
C LYS A 589 7.19 -5.43 30.27
N LEU A 590 7.21 -5.81 29.00
CA LEU A 590 6.42 -6.91 28.47
C LEU A 590 6.95 -8.24 28.96
N ASP A 591 6.06 -9.05 29.50
CA ASP A 591 6.34 -10.38 30.01
C ASP A 591 5.49 -11.45 29.31
N GLY A 592 4.45 -11.04 28.58
CA GLY A 592 3.70 -11.89 27.67
C GLY A 592 3.10 -11.07 26.54
N LEU A 593 3.06 -11.65 25.34
CA LEU A 593 2.43 -11.06 24.16
C LEU A 593 1.79 -12.18 23.34
N THR A 594 0.54 -12.01 22.93
CA THR A 594 -0.14 -12.94 22.02
C THR A 594 -1.06 -12.16 21.11
N VAL A 595 -0.80 -12.22 19.80
CA VAL A 595 -1.67 -11.66 18.78
C VAL A 595 -2.83 -12.62 18.56
N ILE A 596 -4.01 -12.22 19.05
CA ILE A 596 -5.24 -13.00 18.94
C ILE A 596 -5.83 -12.87 17.53
N GLU A 597 -5.78 -11.66 16.99
CA GLU A 597 -6.33 -11.33 15.67
C GLU A 597 -5.46 -10.26 15.02
N ALA A 598 -5.19 -10.43 13.73
CA ALA A 598 -4.62 -9.41 12.86
C ALA A 598 -5.51 -9.34 11.61
N ARG A 599 -6.29 -8.26 11.50
CA ARG A 599 -7.23 -8.06 10.39
C ARG A 599 -6.75 -6.93 9.50
N ASP A 600 -6.41 -7.26 8.26
CA ASP A 600 -6.18 -6.26 7.22
C ASP A 600 -7.54 -5.66 6.83
N LEU A 601 -7.66 -4.34 6.95
CA LEU A 601 -8.87 -3.60 6.57
C LEU A 601 -8.97 -3.41 5.05
N ASN A 602 -7.86 -3.63 4.33
CA ASN A 602 -7.75 -3.47 2.90
C ASN A 602 -7.79 -4.80 2.14
N ALA A 603 -7.89 -5.94 2.83
CA ALA A 603 -7.92 -7.29 2.24
C ALA A 603 -9.32 -7.81 1.94
#